data_AF-E7GAX9-F1
#
_entry.id   AF-E7GAX9-F1
#
_cell.length_a   1.000
_cell.length_b   1.000
_cell.length_c   1.000
_cell.angle_alpha   90.00
_cell.angle_beta   90.00
_cell.angle_gamma   90.00
#
_symmetry.space_group_name_H-M   'P 1'
#
loop_
_entity.id
_entity.type
_entity.pdbx_description
1 polymer ?
#
loop_
_entity_poly.entity_id
_entity_poly.type
_entity_poly.pdbx_seq_one_letter_code
_entity_poly.pdbx_strand_id
1 'polypeptide(L)' 'MLKEGTVVFFLINGYIMSGRVINIEGNDEDYNFSIEGYAGCSGPHIIASRQIHRTVFLTQEEAKKYKNNPQMYLSSYC' A
#
# COMPACT_ATOMS: atom_id res chain seq x y z
N MET A 1 -1.63 -2.11 -14.45
CA MET A 1 -1.87 -2.95 -13.25
C MET A 1 -0.57 -3.22 -12.51
N LEU A 2 -0.60 -3.27 -11.18
CA LEU A 2 0.51 -3.83 -10.37
C LEU A 2 0.73 -5.30 -10.76
N LYS A 3 1.90 -5.85 -10.40
CA LYS A 3 2.18 -7.28 -10.55
C LYS A 3 2.43 -7.90 -9.18
N GLU A 4 2.09 -9.16 -9.02
CA GLU A 4 2.54 -9.92 -7.85
C GLU A 4 4.06 -9.86 -7.72
N GLY A 5 4.52 -9.76 -6.48
CA GLY A 5 5.91 -9.52 -6.13
C GLY A 5 6.36 -8.06 -6.20
N THR A 6 5.54 -7.13 -6.70
CA THR A 6 5.87 -5.70 -6.67
C THR A 6 5.98 -5.24 -5.21
N VAL A 7 7.03 -4.48 -4.90
CA VAL A 7 7.16 -3.81 -3.60
C VAL A 7 6.46 -2.46 -3.70
N VAL A 8 5.53 -2.21 -2.78
CA VAL A 8 4.88 -0.91 -2.62
C VAL A 8 5.23 -0.31 -1.27
N PHE A 9 5.06 1.00 -1.15
CA PHE A 9 5.39 1.77 0.05
C PHE A 9 4.13 2.43 0.60
N PHE A 10 4.07 2.63 1.91
CA PHE A 10 2.95 3.29 2.57
C PHE A 10 3.41 3.95 3.86
N LEU A 11 2.58 4.83 4.40
CA LEU A 11 2.88 5.57 5.63
C LEU A 11 2.01 5.07 6.78
N ILE A 12 2.62 4.81 7.93
CA ILE A 12 1.93 4.56 9.20
C ILE A 12 2.51 5.53 10.22
N ASN A 13 1.70 6.44 10.76
CA ASN A 13 2.12 7.42 11.77
C ASN A 13 3.41 8.18 11.38
N GLY A 14 3.58 8.50 10.09
CA GLY A 14 4.75 9.20 9.55
C GLY A 14 5.98 8.32 9.31
N TYR A 15 5.90 7.01 9.53
CA TYR A 15 6.93 6.04 9.18
C TYR A 15 6.65 5.44 7.81
N ILE A 16 7.68 5.39 6.97
CA ILE A 16 7.60 4.73 5.67
C ILE A 16 7.83 3.24 5.90
N MET A 17 6.84 2.46 5.49
CA MET A 17 6.85 1.01 5.51
C MET A 17 6.78 0.51 4.07
N SER A 18 7.11 -0.76 3.86
CA SER A 18 6.95 -1.43 2.58
C SER A 18 6.21 -2.76 2.76
N GLY A 19 5.58 -3.20 1.68
CA GLY A 19 4.90 -4.49 1.61
C GLY A 19 5.04 -5.06 0.21
N ARG A 20 5.04 -6.39 0.13
CA ARG A 20 5.13 -7.11 -1.16
C ARG A 20 3.74 -7.52 -1.60
N VAL A 21 3.37 -7.20 -2.85
CA VAL A 21 2.08 -7.63 -3.40
C VAL A 21 2.08 -9.16 -3.57
N ILE A 22 1.07 -9.84 -3.05
CA ILE A 22 0.97 -11.31 -3.04
C ILE A 22 -0.25 -11.87 -3.77
N ASN A 23 -1.27 -11.05 -4.03
CA ASN A 23 -2.45 -11.44 -4.78
C ASN A 23 -3.04 -10.19 -5.45
N ILE A 24 -3.61 -10.36 -6.64
CA ILE A 24 -4.30 -9.31 -7.40
C ILE A 24 -5.60 -9.88 -7.96
N GLU A 25 -6.72 -9.24 -7.66
CA GLU A 25 -8.05 -9.66 -8.11
C GLU A 25 -8.76 -8.49 -8.79
N GLY A 26 -9.18 -8.68 -10.03
CA GLY A 26 -9.88 -7.67 -10.83
C GLY A 26 -9.36 -7.59 -12.26
N ASN A 27 -9.52 -6.41 -12.87
CA ASN A 27 -9.05 -6.13 -14.23
C ASN A 27 -8.03 -4.97 -14.23
N ASP A 28 -7.53 -4.60 -15.40
CA ASP A 28 -6.47 -3.57 -15.51
C ASP A 28 -6.90 -2.16 -15.04
N GLU A 29 -8.20 -1.87 -15.05
CA GLU A 29 -8.77 -0.56 -14.69
C GLU A 29 -9.18 -0.47 -13.22
N ASP A 30 -9.76 -1.54 -12.67
CA ASP A 30 -10.21 -1.64 -11.29
C ASP A 30 -9.86 -3.02 -10.72
N TYR A 31 -9.03 -3.03 -9.69
CA TYR A 31 -8.56 -4.24 -9.04
C TYR A 31 -8.27 -3.99 -7.57
N ASN A 32 -8.32 -5.07 -6.80
CA ASN A 32 -7.82 -5.12 -5.44
C ASN A 32 -6.51 -5.89 -5.42
N PHE A 33 -5.60 -5.49 -4.55
CA PHE A 33 -4.34 -6.22 -4.34
C PHE A 33 -4.09 -6.42 -2.85
N SER A 34 -3.43 -7.52 -2.52
CA SER A 34 -3.05 -7.85 -1.15
C SER A 34 -1.55 -7.66 -0.96
N ILE A 35 -1.13 -7.14 0.20
CA ILE A 35 0.29 -7.01 0.56
C ILE A 35 0.67 -7.86 1.79
N GLU A 36 1.85 -8.45 1.74
CA GLU A 36 2.50 -9.13 2.87
C GLU A 36 3.40 -8.14 3.64
N GLY A 37 3.47 -8.28 4.96
CA GLY A 37 4.38 -7.50 5.82
C GLY A 37 3.78 -6.25 6.49
N TYR A 38 2.47 -6.06 6.44
CA TYR A 38 1.79 -4.95 7.11
C TYR A 38 1.75 -5.14 8.64
N ALA A 39 2.55 -4.35 9.36
CA ALA A 39 2.37 -3.94 10.76
C ALA A 39 1.86 -5.01 11.77
N GLY A 40 2.34 -6.25 11.70
CA GLY A 40 2.05 -7.26 12.72
C GLY A 40 0.62 -7.83 12.70
N CYS A 41 -0.18 -7.50 11.69
CA CYS A 41 -1.53 -8.02 11.56
C CYS A 41 -1.55 -9.24 10.66
N SER A 42 -2.17 -10.30 11.18
CA SER A 42 -2.18 -11.61 10.57
C SER A 42 -3.23 -11.65 9.46
N GLY A 43 -2.89 -11.18 8.26
CA GLY A 43 -3.74 -11.36 7.09
C GLY A 43 -3.35 -10.50 5.87
N PRO A 44 -3.77 -10.90 4.67
CA PRO A 44 -3.65 -10.07 3.48
C PRO A 44 -4.53 -8.83 3.63
N HIS A 45 -3.92 -7.65 3.70
CA HIS A 45 -4.66 -6.38 3.62
C HIS A 45 -5.07 -6.14 2.17
N ILE A 46 -6.36 -6.31 1.88
CA ILE A 46 -6.93 -6.07 0.55
C ILE A 46 -7.06 -4.55 0.35
N ILE A 47 -6.35 -4.03 -0.65
CA ILE A 47 -6.27 -2.61 -0.97
C ILE A 47 -6.76 -2.39 -2.40
N ALA A 48 -7.67 -1.44 -2.60
CA ALA A 48 -8.12 -1.06 -3.93
C ALA A 48 -7.04 -0.30 -4.70
N SER A 49 -6.88 -0.57 -5.99
CA SER A 49 -5.90 0.07 -6.89
C SER A 49 -5.97 1.60 -6.88
N ARG A 50 -7.17 2.17 -6.68
CA ARG A 50 -7.41 3.61 -6.52
C ARG A 50 -6.69 4.26 -5.32
N GLN A 51 -6.15 3.47 -4.40
CA GLN A 51 -5.34 3.94 -3.27
C GLN A 51 -3.87 4.21 -3.66
N ILE A 52 -3.44 3.73 -4.83
CA ILE A 52 -2.12 4.05 -5.38
C ILE A 52 -2.04 5.57 -5.62
N HIS A 53 -0.91 6.17 -5.24
CA HIS A 53 -0.65 7.61 -5.19
C HIS A 53 -1.48 8.40 -4.16
N ARG A 54 -2.23 7.71 -3.28
CA ARG A 54 -3.01 8.31 -2.18
C ARG A 54 -2.50 7.85 -0.82
N THR A 55 -2.61 6.55 -0.55
CA THR A 55 -2.18 5.94 0.73
C THR A 55 -1.16 4.83 0.50
N VAL A 56 -1.03 4.36 -0.74
CA VAL A 56 0.00 3.45 -1.22
C VAL A 56 0.79 4.13 -2.33
N PHE A 57 2.10 3.93 -2.37
CA PHE A 57 3.03 4.61 -3.27
C PHE A 57 3.92 3.59 -3.98
N LEU A 58 4.34 3.91 -5.20
CA LEU A 58 5.13 3.00 -6.02
C LEU A 58 6.63 3.11 -5.73
N THR A 59 7.07 4.22 -5.15
CA THR A 59 8.46 4.44 -4.75
C THR A 59 8.58 5.01 -3.35
N GLN A 60 9.74 4.82 -2.73
CA GLN A 60 10.04 5.40 -1.43
C GLN A 60 10.14 6.93 -1.51
N GLU A 61 10.70 7.49 -2.60
CA GLU A 61 10.76 8.94 -2.82
C GLU A 61 9.38 9.58 -2.84
N GLU A 62 8.40 8.90 -3.45
CA GLU A 62 7.02 9.38 -3.46
C GLU A 62 6.44 9.41 -2.04
N ALA A 63 6.57 8.31 -1.29
CA ALA A 63 6.10 8.25 0.10
C ALA A 63 6.73 9.33 0.99
N LYS A 64 8.02 9.64 0.80
CA LYS A 64 8.74 10.69 1.56
C LYS A 64 8.07 12.06 1.43
N LYS A 65 7.47 12.39 0.28
CA LYS A 65 6.78 13.69 0.07
C LYS A 65 5.61 13.89 1.03
N TYR A 66 5.00 12.79 1.48
CA TYR A 66 3.79 12.80 2.29
C TYR A 66 4.02 12.44 3.76
N LYS A 67 5.28 12.33 4.20
CA LYS A 67 5.65 11.88 5.56
C LYS A 67 4.98 12.69 6.68
N ASN A 68 4.69 13.96 6.44
CA ASN A 68 4.06 14.87 7.41
C ASN A 68 2.57 15.14 7.11
N ASN A 69 1.92 14.30 6.28
CA ASN A 69 0.52 14.44 5.91
C ASN A 69 -0.30 13.22 6.40
N PRO A 70 -0.96 13.32 7.57
CA PRO A 70 -1.74 12.23 8.13
C PRO A 70 -2.88 11.71 7.25
N GLN A 71 -3.42 12.52 6.32
CA GLN A 71 -4.47 12.09 5.40
C GLN A 71 -3.98 11.04 4.38
N MET A 72 -2.66 10.96 4.19
CA MET A 72 -2.01 10.04 3.25
C MET A 72 -1.54 8.75 3.94
N TYR A 73 -1.83 8.60 5.24
CA TYR A 73 -1.44 7.41 5.98
C TYR A 73 -2.39 6.25 5.65
N LEU A 74 -1.82 5.08 5.42
CA LEU A 74 -2.60 3.87 5.23
C LEU A 74 -3.22 3.51 6.58
N SER A 75 -4.54 3.45 6.61
CA SER A 75 -5.28 3.16 7.85
C SER A 75 -4.88 1.79 8.40
N SER A 76 -4.38 1.78 9.64
CA SER A 76 -4.01 0.58 10.38
C SER A 76 -5.21 0.04 11.13
N TYR A 77 -6.20 -0.43 10.38
CA TYR A 77 -7.24 -1.27 10.96
C TYR A 77 -6.88 -2.72 10.67
N CYS A 78 -6.53 -3.38 11.75
CA CYS A 78 -6.69 -4.81 11.92
C CYS A 78 -8.00 -4.95 12.72
#